data_AF-A0AAW0BTS7-F1
#
_entry.id   AF-A0AAW0BTS7-F1
#
_cell.length_a   1.000
_cell.length_b   1.000
_cell.length_c   1.000
_cell.angle_alpha   90.00
_cell.angle_beta   90.00
_cell.angle_gamma   90.00
#
_symmetry.space_group_name_H-M   'P 1'
#
loop_
_entity.id
_entity.type
_entity.pdbx_description
1 polymer ?
#
loop_
_entity_poly.entity_id
_entity_poly.type
_entity_poly.pdbx_seq_one_letter_code
_entity_poly.pdbx_strand_id
1 'polypeptide(L)'
;MTGHAHVKVQDAAIERQSFMREEQYKHFRWTNRSVRAAFWGVVIIPVGIFLTISATQARQTDPSVCCSSHFHPQNKWDWTGKRKNESLNKSQ
;
A
#
# COMPACT_ATOMS: atom_id res chain seq x y z
N MET A 1 -15.72 -37.55 -15.16
CA MET A 1 -16.19 -36.23 -14.71
C MET A 1 -17.70 -36.23 -14.84
N THR A 2 -18.38 -36.77 -13.84
CA THR A 2 -19.84 -36.96 -13.82
C THR A 2 -20.39 -36.01 -12.79
N GLY A 3 -20.94 -34.89 -13.23
CA GLY A 3 -21.54 -33.87 -12.38
C GLY A 3 -22.71 -33.25 -13.12
N HIS A 4 -23.86 -33.21 -12.47
CA HIS A 4 -25.10 -32.63 -12.99
C HIS A 4 -24.82 -31.19 -13.45
N ALA A 5 -24.81 -31.00 -14.77
CA ALA A 5 -24.52 -29.71 -15.38
C ALA A 5 -25.70 -28.77 -15.15
N HIS A 6 -25.61 -27.94 -14.12
CA HIS A 6 -26.41 -26.73 -14.05
C HIS A 6 -25.85 -25.80 -15.13
N VAL A 7 -26.39 -25.90 -16.35
CA VAL A 7 -26.02 -25.03 -17.47
C VAL A 7 -26.45 -23.63 -17.09
N LYS A 8 -25.51 -22.83 -16.57
CA LYS A 8 -25.70 -21.38 -16.49
C LYS A 8 -25.94 -20.92 -17.91
N VAL A 9 -27.07 -20.27 -18.17
CA VAL A 9 -27.29 -19.58 -19.45
C VAL A 9 -26.10 -18.64 -19.64
N GLN A 10 -25.23 -18.98 -20.58
CA GLN A 10 -24.03 -18.19 -20.87
C GLN A 10 -24.47 -16.93 -21.59
N ASP A 11 -24.52 -15.84 -20.85
CA ASP A 11 -24.76 -14.53 -21.40
C ASP A 11 -23.54 -14.11 -22.21
N ALA A 12 -23.72 -14.03 -23.53
CA ALA A 12 -22.67 -13.62 -24.45
C ALA A 12 -22.09 -12.24 -24.09
N ALA A 13 -22.84 -11.34 -23.45
CA ALA A 13 -22.33 -10.06 -23.01
C ALA A 13 -21.33 -10.21 -21.85
N ILE A 14 -21.62 -11.09 -20.89
CA ILE A 14 -20.73 -11.38 -19.75
C ILE A 14 -19.45 -12.06 -20.22
N GLU A 15 -19.54 -13.08 -21.08
CA GLU A 15 -18.36 -13.78 -21.60
C GLU A 15 -17.45 -12.85 -22.42
N ARG A 16 -18.03 -11.95 -23.23
CA ARG A 16 -17.26 -10.92 -23.95
C ARG A 16 -16.57 -9.96 -23.01
N GLN A 17 -17.23 -9.54 -21.93
CA GLN A 17 -16.60 -8.65 -20.96
C GLN A 17 -15.44 -9.33 -20.23
N SER A 18 -15.60 -10.60 -19.85
CA SER A 18 -14.51 -11.40 -19.26
C SER A 18 -13.34 -11.52 -20.22
N PHE A 19 -13.61 -11.87 -21.48
CA PHE A 19 -12.61 -11.94 -22.53
C PHE A 19 -11.86 -10.62 -22.75
N MET A 20 -12.58 -9.48 -22.77
CA MET A 20 -11.95 -8.16 -22.90
C MET A 20 -10.96 -7.85 -21.78
N ARG A 21 -11.23 -8.26 -20.53
CA ARG A 21 -10.34 -8.01 -19.38
C ARG A 21 -9.16 -8.97 -19.37
N GLU A 22 -9.40 -10.23 -19.70
CA GLU A 22 -8.38 -11.27 -19.72
C GLU A 22 -7.37 -11.06 -20.87
N GLU A 23 -7.83 -10.63 -22.04
CA GLU A 23 -6.97 -10.38 -23.20
C GLU A 23 -6.41 -8.95 -23.28
N GLN A 24 -6.74 -8.09 -22.31
CA GLN A 24 -6.39 -6.68 -22.34
C GLN A 24 -4.87 -6.44 -22.49
N TYR A 25 -4.03 -7.34 -21.96
CA TYR A 25 -2.58 -7.24 -22.06
C TYR A 25 -2.04 -7.44 -23.49
N LYS A 26 -2.74 -8.21 -24.35
CA LYS A 26 -2.33 -8.49 -25.74
C LYS A 26 -2.42 -7.24 -26.61
N HIS A 27 -3.38 -6.36 -26.32
CA HIS A 27 -3.64 -5.14 -27.06
C HIS A 27 -3.10 -3.88 -26.37
N PHE A 28 -2.32 -4.05 -25.30
CA PHE A 28 -1.77 -2.92 -24.56
C PHE A 28 -0.74 -2.16 -25.39
N ARG A 29 -0.79 -0.82 -25.30
CA ARG A 29 0.17 0.09 -25.92
C ARG A 29 0.64 1.11 -24.89
N TRP A 30 1.95 1.37 -24.90
CA TRP A 30 2.51 2.48 -24.15
C TRP A 30 2.10 3.79 -24.80
N THR A 31 1.26 4.55 -24.09
CA THR A 31 0.81 5.90 -24.47
C THR A 31 1.26 6.86 -23.40
N ASN A 32 1.37 8.15 -23.71
CA ASN A 32 1.75 9.15 -22.71
C ASN A 32 0.83 9.13 -21.47
N ARG A 33 -0.45 8.76 -21.64
CA ARG A 33 -1.39 8.60 -20.53
C ARG A 33 -1.09 7.36 -19.68
N SER A 34 -0.87 6.19 -20.29
CA SER A 34 -0.57 4.96 -19.54
C SER A 34 0.80 5.00 -18.88
N VAL A 35 1.79 5.60 -19.54
CA VAL A 35 3.12 5.84 -18.98
C VAL A 35 3.02 6.76 -17.75
N ARG A 36 2.31 7.89 -17.85
CA ARG A 36 2.07 8.77 -16.69
C ARG A 36 1.37 8.04 -15.54
N ALA A 37 0.32 7.27 -15.84
CA ALA A 37 -0.39 6.50 -14.83
C ALA A 37 0.52 5.47 -14.13
N ALA A 38 1.39 4.79 -14.88
CA ALA A 38 2.37 3.86 -14.32
C ALA A 38 3.40 4.56 -13.41
N PHE A 39 3.95 5.71 -13.84
CA PHE A 39 4.90 6.47 -13.02
C PHE A 39 4.28 6.98 -11.72
N TRP A 40 3.09 7.57 -11.79
CA TRP A 40 2.39 8.04 -10.59
C TRP A 40 2.02 6.89 -9.65
N GLY A 41 1.44 5.80 -10.18
CA GLY A 41 0.93 4.68 -9.40
C GLY A 41 1.99 3.76 -8.82
N VAL A 42 3.05 3.46 -9.59
CA VAL A 42 4.03 2.42 -9.23
C VAL A 42 5.29 3.01 -8.61
N VAL A 43 5.67 4.24 -8.97
CA VAL A 43 6.93 4.84 -8.50
C VAL A 43 6.66 5.95 -7.50
N ILE A 44 5.95 7.00 -7.91
CA ILE A 44 5.85 8.23 -7.12
C ILE A 44 5.10 7.99 -5.81
N ILE A 45 3.95 7.30 -5.85
CA ILE A 45 3.14 7.05 -4.66
C ILE A 45 3.88 6.12 -3.67
N PRO A 46 4.39 4.93 -4.06
CA PRO A 46 5.09 4.06 -3.11
C PRO A 46 6.37 4.68 -2.53
N VAL A 47 7.16 5.38 -3.36
CA VAL A 47 8.39 6.05 -2.89
C VAL A 47 8.06 7.22 -1.95
N GLY A 48 7.05 8.04 -2.28
CA GLY A 48 6.61 9.12 -1.41
C GLY A 48 6.12 8.61 -0.04
N ILE A 49 5.32 7.54 -0.05
CA ILE A 49 4.87 6.88 1.19
C ILE A 49 6.07 6.34 1.98
N PHE A 50 6.99 5.63 1.32
CA PHE A 50 8.17 5.09 1.99
C PHE A 50 9.01 6.18 2.66
N LEU A 51 9.33 7.26 1.94
CA LEU A 51 10.13 8.36 2.47
C LEU A 51 9.46 9.06 3.65
N THR A 52 8.15 9.29 3.58
CA THR A 52 7.41 9.90 4.71
C THR A 52 7.37 8.98 5.95
N ILE A 53 7.26 7.67 5.74
CA ILE A 53 7.32 6.67 6.81
C ILE A 53 8.75 6.58 7.39
N SER A 54 9.79 6.59 6.57
CA SER A 54 11.17 6.53 7.04
C SER A 54 11.58 7.81 7.79
N ALA A 55 11.18 8.99 7.29
CA ALA A 55 11.48 10.26 7.95
C ALA A 55 10.78 10.43 9.30
N THR A 56 9.63 9.78 9.51
CA THR A 56 8.97 9.77 10.82
C THR A 56 9.65 8.82 11.81
N GLN A 57 10.26 7.73 11.36
CA GLN A 57 10.93 6.73 12.23
C GLN A 57 12.39 7.08 12.56
N ALA A 58 13.15 7.63 11.60
CA ALA A 58 14.60 7.82 11.75
C ALA A 58 15.02 8.89 12.77
N ARG A 59 14.09 9.65 13.34
CA ARG A 59 14.42 10.75 14.27
C ARG A 59 14.61 10.31 15.73
N GLN A 60 14.43 9.03 16.06
CA GLN A 60 14.29 8.60 17.46
C GLN A 60 15.08 7.33 17.79
N THR A 61 16.37 7.33 17.49
CA THR A 61 17.31 6.41 18.13
C THR A 61 17.89 7.11 19.35
N ASP A 62 17.32 6.87 20.53
CA ASP A 62 17.90 7.36 21.78
C ASP A 62 19.18 6.56 22.09
N PRO A 63 20.35 7.20 22.27
CA PRO A 63 21.62 6.50 22.50
C PRO A 63 21.77 5.89 23.90
N SER A 64 20.74 5.91 24.75
CA SER A 64 20.81 5.44 26.14
C SER A 64 20.33 3.98 26.35
N VAL A 65 19.89 3.27 25.32
CA VAL A 65 19.32 1.92 25.43
C VAL A 65 20.28 0.86 24.89
N CYS A 66 21.48 0.75 25.48
CA CYS A 66 22.41 -0.34 25.14
C CYS A 66 22.24 -1.61 26.01
N CYS A 67 21.33 -1.61 26.99
CA CYS A 67 21.21 -2.71 27.96
C CYS A 67 19.85 -3.43 27.97
N SER A 68 18.91 -3.12 27.06
CA SER A 68 17.60 -3.81 27.04
C SER A 68 17.38 -4.53 25.72
N SER A 69 17.31 -5.85 25.77
CA SER A 69 17.18 -6.80 24.65
C SER A 69 15.83 -6.77 23.93
N HIS A 70 15.04 -5.71 24.10
CA HIS A 70 13.74 -5.52 23.44
C HIS A 70 13.79 -4.30 22.53
N PHE A 71 13.92 -4.54 21.22
CA PHE A 71 13.76 -3.53 20.19
C PHE A 71 12.28 -3.15 20.07
N HIS A 72 11.87 -2.12 20.82
CA HIS A 72 10.58 -1.47 20.58
C HIS A 72 10.75 -0.45 19.45
N PRO A 73 10.05 -0.61 18.30
CA PRO A 73 9.99 0.47 17.31
C PRO A 73 9.36 1.70 17.99
N GLN A 74 10.18 2.73 18.24
CA GLN A 74 9.69 3.96 18.85
C GLN A 74 9.04 4.81 17.76
N ASN A 75 7.70 4.83 17.76
CA ASN A 75 6.96 5.77 16.93
C ASN A 75 7.17 7.19 17.45
N LYS A 76 7.37 8.14 16.52
CA LYS A 76 7.50 9.59 16.80
C LYS A 76 6.36 10.16 17.65
N TRP A 77 5.17 9.60 17.48
CA TRP A 77 3.95 10.07 18.10
C TRP A 77 3.51 9.12 19.21
N ASP A 78 3.20 9.66 20.40
CA ASP A 78 2.61 8.95 21.53
C ASP A 78 1.41 9.72 22.09
N TRP A 79 0.25 9.09 22.04
CA TRP A 79 -0.99 9.59 22.62
C TRP A 79 -1.38 8.85 23.90
N THR A 80 -0.63 7.82 24.29
CA THR A 80 -0.97 6.96 25.42
C THR A 80 -0.79 7.74 26.72
N GLY A 81 -1.89 7.93 27.47
CA GLY A 81 -1.85 8.59 28.78
C GLY A 81 -1.62 10.12 28.75
N LYS A 82 -1.65 10.76 27.57
CA LYS A 82 -1.46 12.22 27.44
C LYS A 82 -2.69 13.01 27.91
N ARG A 83 -2.47 14.12 28.61
CA ARG A 83 -3.52 15.05 29.06
C ARG A 83 -3.80 16.16 28.04
N LYS A 84 -4.87 16.92 28.25
CA LYS A 84 -5.23 18.07 27.42
C LYS A 84 -4.05 19.06 27.35
N ASN A 85 -3.69 19.45 26.13
CA ASN A 85 -2.57 20.36 25.79
C ASN A 85 -1.15 19.78 25.97
N GLU A 86 -0.99 18.48 26.23
CA GLU A 86 0.33 17.84 26.21
C GLU A 86 0.74 17.47 24.78
N SER A 87 2.05 17.56 24.48
CA SER A 87 2.58 17.23 23.15
C SER A 87 2.56 15.72 22.90
N LEU A 88 2.07 15.34 21.71
CA LEU A 88 2.10 13.96 21.21
C LEU A 88 3.47 13.59 20.63
N ASN A 89 4.31 14.58 20.35
CA ASN A 89 5.64 14.33 19.80
C ASN A 89 6.59 13.94 20.94
N LYS A 90 7.19 12.75 20.87
CA LYS A 90 8.17 12.26 21.85
C LYS A 90 9.51 13.02 21.78
N SER A 91 9.77 13.81 20.72
CA SER A 91 11.07 14.44 20.46
C SER A 91 11.29 15.80 21.18
N GLN A 92 10.75 15.98 22.39
CA GLN A 92 10.91 17.22 23.17
C GLN A 92 11.85 17.05 24.34
#